data_AF-E4MQM3-F1
#
_entry.id   AF-E4MQM3-F1
#
_cell.length_a   1.000
_cell.length_b   1.000
_cell.length_c   1.000
_cell.angle_alpha   90.00
_cell.angle_beta   90.00
_cell.angle_gamma   90.00
#
_symmetry.space_group_name_H-M   'P 1'
#
loop_
_entity.id
_entity.type
_entity.pdbx_description
1 polymer ?
#
loop_
_entity_poly.entity_id
_entity_poly.type
_entity_poly.pdbx_seq_one_letter_code
_entity_poly.pdbx_strand_id
1 'polypeptide(L)'
;MDVFGLNVFWSGGSNAKIAAEQFAKNNHGRTTLEMTPRGYLLEDLTNEKFSSGEWTNANWETKGKPVWKQASSDFAYNAVKDYKLGKITHVDVFIDSSKYQKKKSIWNSLEMKILKENGVPIKYHRVKCKS
;
A
#
# COMPACT_ATOMS: atom_id res chain seq x y z
N MET A 1 17.06 -10.12 9.35
CA MET A 1 16.91 -9.66 7.96
C MET A 1 16.45 -8.22 8.04
N ASP A 2 17.35 -7.29 7.73
CA ASP A 2 16.99 -5.88 7.60
C ASP A 2 16.18 -5.73 6.32
N VAL A 3 14.87 -5.46 6.48
CA VAL A 3 14.00 -5.09 5.36
C VAL A 3 14.46 -3.70 4.92
N PHE A 4 15.29 -3.64 3.88
CA PHE A 4 15.56 -2.36 3.22
C PHE A 4 14.34 -2.02 2.35
N GLY A 5 13.81 -0.80 2.49
CA GLY A 5 12.80 -0.18 1.61
C GLY A 5 11.35 -0.60 1.81
N LEU A 6 10.68 -0.03 2.81
CA LEU A 6 9.21 0.04 2.87
C LEU A 6 8.73 1.12 1.89
N ASN A 7 8.66 0.81 0.59
CA ASN A 7 8.60 1.84 -0.44
C ASN A 7 7.78 1.48 -1.68
N VAL A 8 7.04 0.37 -1.66
CA VAL A 8 6.16 -0.02 -2.76
C VAL A 8 4.71 0.05 -2.32
N PHE A 9 3.95 0.90 -2.99
CA PHE A 9 2.53 1.17 -2.73
C PHE A 9 1.68 0.68 -3.89
N TRP A 10 0.38 0.52 -3.65
CA TRP A 10 -0.56 0.17 -4.71
C TRP A 10 -1.95 0.73 -4.44
N SER A 11 -2.73 0.91 -5.50
CA SER A 11 -4.16 1.23 -5.39
C SER A 11 -4.92 0.82 -6.65
N GLY A 12 -6.21 0.54 -6.51
CA GLY A 12 -7.06 0.05 -7.59
C GLY A 12 -7.31 -1.47 -7.55
N GLY A 13 -7.13 -2.11 -6.39
CA GLY A 13 -7.52 -3.51 -6.17
C GLY A 13 -6.43 -4.53 -6.52
N SER A 14 -6.83 -5.80 -6.58
CA SER A 14 -5.91 -6.96 -6.54
C SER A 14 -4.86 -6.96 -7.65
N ASN A 15 -5.18 -6.49 -8.86
CA ASN A 15 -4.19 -6.43 -9.94
C ASN A 15 -3.03 -5.47 -9.62
N ALA A 16 -3.34 -4.32 -9.01
CA ALA A 16 -2.32 -3.37 -8.57
C ALA A 16 -1.48 -3.94 -7.41
N LYS A 17 -2.14 -4.62 -6.46
CA LYS A 17 -1.47 -5.32 -5.36
C LYS A 17 -0.48 -6.37 -5.88
N ILE A 18 -0.95 -7.28 -6.74
CA ILE A 18 -0.13 -8.36 -7.31
C ILE A 18 1.08 -7.77 -8.06
N ALA A 19 0.87 -6.74 -8.88
CA ALA A 19 1.96 -6.08 -9.60
C ALA A 19 3.00 -5.45 -8.65
N ALA A 20 2.54 -4.79 -7.58
CA ALA A 20 3.41 -4.20 -6.58
C ALA A 20 4.22 -5.26 -5.80
N GLU A 21 3.59 -6.36 -5.39
CA GLU A 21 4.29 -7.46 -4.70
C GLU A 21 5.29 -8.15 -5.60
N GLN A 22 4.94 -8.40 -6.87
CA GLN A 22 5.87 -8.96 -7.85
C GLN A 22 7.06 -8.04 -8.07
N PHE A 23 6.81 -6.73 -8.20
CA PHE A 23 7.89 -5.74 -8.28
C PHE A 23 8.78 -5.77 -7.04
N ALA A 24 8.20 -5.78 -5.85
CA ALA A 24 8.96 -5.83 -4.60
C ALA A 24 9.81 -7.11 -4.49
N LYS A 25 9.25 -8.27 -4.81
CA LYS A 25 9.97 -9.56 -4.81
C LYS A 25 11.13 -9.59 -5.79
N ASN A 26 11.00 -8.92 -6.93
CA ASN A 26 12.01 -8.89 -7.99
C ASN A 26 13.08 -7.79 -7.80
N ASN A 27 12.94 -6.93 -6.79
CA ASN A 27 13.87 -5.83 -6.55
C ASN A 27 14.35 -5.88 -5.10
N HIS A 28 15.64 -6.18 -4.89
CA HIS A 28 16.22 -6.23 -3.55
C HIS A 28 15.98 -4.93 -2.78
N GLY A 29 15.62 -5.06 -1.50
CA GLY A 29 15.36 -3.92 -0.65
C GLY A 29 14.09 -3.15 -1.04
N ARG A 30 13.06 -3.85 -1.53
CA ARG A 30 11.72 -3.31 -1.78
C ARG A 30 10.69 -4.16 -1.05
N THR A 31 9.63 -3.54 -0.54
CA THR A 31 8.58 -4.22 0.23
C THR A 31 7.27 -3.44 0.12
N THR A 32 6.14 -4.14 0.01
CA THR A 32 4.78 -3.61 0.17
C THR A 32 4.32 -3.74 1.62
N LEU A 33 3.24 -3.07 2.02
CA LEU A 33 2.70 -3.20 3.37
C LEU A 33 2.37 -4.66 3.70
N GLU A 34 1.72 -5.37 2.78
CA GLU A 34 1.27 -6.76 2.95
C GLU A 34 2.42 -7.76 3.10
N MET A 35 3.61 -7.42 2.59
CA MET A 35 4.83 -8.22 2.76
C MET A 35 5.51 -8.01 4.13
N THR A 36 5.03 -7.10 4.96
CA THR A 36 5.51 -6.93 6.35
C THR A 36 4.75 -7.87 7.31
N PRO A 37 5.32 -8.25 8.46
CA PRO A 37 4.60 -9.04 9.47
C PRO A 37 3.27 -8.41 9.89
N ARG A 38 3.22 -7.08 10.00
CA ARG A 38 1.98 -6.36 10.34
C ARG A 38 0.96 -6.41 9.21
N GLY A 39 1.37 -6.20 7.96
CA GLY A 39 0.46 -6.27 6.83
C GLY A 39 -0.08 -7.67 6.60
N TYR A 40 0.75 -8.71 6.78
CA TYR A 40 0.32 -10.10 6.73
C TYR A 40 -0.79 -10.39 7.75
N LEU A 41 -0.59 -10.02 9.02
CA LEU A 41 -1.61 -10.19 10.06
C LEU A 41 -2.91 -9.40 9.78
N LEU A 42 -2.79 -8.22 9.16
CA LEU A 42 -3.95 -7.43 8.76
C LEU A 42 -4.71 -8.05 7.59
N GLU A 43 -4.02 -8.67 6.65
CA GLU A 43 -4.64 -9.41 5.56
C GLU A 43 -5.38 -10.63 6.08
N ASP A 44 -4.76 -11.42 6.97
CA ASP A 44 -5.40 -12.56 7.62
C ASP A 44 -6.66 -12.14 8.38
N LEU A 45 -6.57 -11.09 9.21
CA LEU A 45 -7.73 -10.52 9.90
C LEU A 45 -8.81 -10.08 8.91
N THR A 46 -8.43 -9.41 7.83
CA THR A 46 -9.39 -8.94 6.83
C THR A 46 -10.12 -10.11 6.19
N ASN A 47 -9.40 -11.16 5.81
CA ASN A 47 -9.97 -12.38 5.24
C ASN A 47 -10.92 -13.07 6.22
N GLU A 48 -10.54 -13.17 7.50
CA GLU A 48 -11.39 -13.71 8.57
C GLU A 48 -12.69 -12.91 8.70
N LYS A 49 -12.60 -11.58 8.77
CA LYS A 49 -13.76 -10.70 8.98
C LYS A 49 -14.72 -10.66 7.80
N PHE A 50 -14.21 -10.77 6.57
CA PHE A 50 -15.06 -10.94 5.39
C PHE A 50 -15.69 -12.32 5.34
N SER A 51 -14.94 -13.38 5.69
CA SER A 51 -15.44 -14.76 5.66
C SER A 51 -16.52 -15.01 6.72
N SER A 52 -16.43 -14.37 7.88
CA SER A 52 -17.45 -14.43 8.93
C SER A 52 -18.67 -13.53 8.66
N GLY A 53 -18.62 -12.69 7.62
CA GLY A 53 -19.66 -11.70 7.31
C GLY A 53 -19.67 -10.48 8.23
N GLU A 54 -18.73 -10.37 9.17
CA GLU A 54 -18.63 -9.21 10.07
C GLU A 54 -18.30 -7.92 9.30
N TRP A 55 -17.43 -8.06 8.30
CA TRP A 55 -17.10 -7.02 7.33
C TRP A 55 -17.74 -7.33 5.99
N THR A 56 -18.31 -6.31 5.38
CA THR A 56 -18.93 -6.35 4.05
C THR A 56 -18.48 -5.14 3.26
N ASN A 57 -18.69 -5.17 1.95
CA ASN A 57 -18.43 -3.99 1.11
C ASN A 57 -19.22 -2.76 1.59
N ALA A 58 -20.38 -2.95 2.22
CA ALA A 58 -21.21 -1.85 2.72
C ALA A 58 -20.65 -1.19 3.98
N ASN A 59 -19.99 -1.96 4.86
CA ASN A 59 -19.44 -1.44 6.13
C ASN A 59 -17.90 -1.31 6.13
N TRP A 60 -17.24 -1.65 5.02
CA TRP A 60 -15.79 -1.55 4.85
C TRP A 60 -15.25 -0.18 5.26
N GLU A 61 -15.89 0.91 4.82
CA GLU A 61 -15.44 2.27 5.07
C GLU A 61 -15.41 2.64 6.56
N THR A 62 -16.29 2.04 7.38
CA THR A 62 -16.41 2.35 8.81
C THR A 62 -15.72 1.33 9.71
N LYS A 63 -15.59 0.06 9.28
CA LYS A 63 -14.97 -1.01 10.07
C LYS A 63 -13.55 -1.36 9.63
N GLY A 64 -13.40 -1.77 8.37
CA GLY A 64 -12.12 -2.30 7.87
C GLY A 64 -11.11 -1.22 7.54
N LYS A 65 -11.54 -0.18 6.82
CA LYS A 65 -10.67 0.90 6.34
C LYS A 65 -9.91 1.64 7.45
N PRO A 66 -10.49 1.96 8.62
CA PRO A 66 -9.75 2.59 9.71
C PRO A 66 -8.54 1.79 10.19
N VAL A 67 -8.65 0.47 10.27
CA VAL A 67 -7.55 -0.41 10.69
C VAL A 67 -6.40 -0.35 9.68
N TRP A 68 -6.73 -0.44 8.39
CA TRP A 68 -5.76 -0.31 7.30
C TRP A 68 -5.13 1.09 7.22
N LYS A 69 -5.90 2.16 7.48
CA LYS A 69 -5.37 3.53 7.48
C LYS A 69 -4.21 3.71 8.46
N GLN A 70 -4.30 3.14 9.67
CA GLN A 70 -3.21 3.26 10.63
C GLN A 70 -1.94 2.58 10.14
N ALA A 71 -2.04 1.35 9.63
CA ALA A 71 -0.89 0.61 9.12
C ALA A 71 -0.27 1.28 7.87
N SER A 72 -1.11 1.77 6.95
CA SER A 72 -0.70 2.57 5.80
C SER A 72 0.02 3.87 6.20
N SER A 73 -0.47 4.57 7.24
CA SER A 73 0.18 5.76 7.77
C SER A 73 1.59 5.45 8.26
N ASP A 74 1.72 4.43 9.12
CA ASP A 74 3.00 4.03 9.70
C ASP A 74 3.98 3.58 8.61
N PHE A 75 3.49 2.86 7.60
CA PHE A 75 4.27 2.44 6.44
C PHE A 75 4.77 3.65 5.63
N ALA A 76 3.92 4.65 5.37
CA ALA A 76 4.33 5.88 4.67
C ALA A 76 5.36 6.69 5.45
N TYR A 77 5.22 6.82 6.78
CA TYR A 77 6.23 7.50 7.60
C TYR A 77 7.56 6.75 7.66
N ASN A 78 7.54 5.41 7.62
CA ASN A 78 8.78 4.65 7.51
C ASN A 78 9.45 4.86 6.15
N ALA A 79 8.69 4.94 5.05
CA ALA A 79 9.24 5.31 3.74
C ALA A 79 9.92 6.70 3.77
N VAL A 80 9.29 7.66 4.44
CA VAL A 80 9.88 9.00 4.68
C VAL A 80 11.19 8.90 5.46
N LYS A 81 11.24 8.08 6.52
CA LYS A 81 12.45 7.87 7.31
C LYS A 81 13.57 7.26 6.45
N ASP A 82 13.26 6.23 5.67
CA ASP A 82 14.22 5.59 4.77
C ASP A 82 14.74 6.55 3.70
N TYR A 83 13.88 7.44 3.17
CA TYR A 83 14.28 8.49 2.24
C TYR A 83 15.23 9.51 2.89
N LYS A 84 14.89 10.01 4.09
CA LYS A 84 15.73 10.96 4.83
C LYS A 84 17.09 10.39 5.22
N LEU A 85 17.19 9.06 5.37
CA LEU A 85 18.45 8.35 5.62
C LEU A 85 19.20 7.96 4.33
N GLY A 86 18.70 8.34 3.15
CA GLY A 86 19.33 8.02 1.86
C GLY A 86 19.24 6.54 1.46
N LYS A 87 18.42 5.73 2.14
CA LYS A 87 18.25 4.30 1.84
C LYS A 87 17.41 4.06 0.58
N ILE A 88 16.52 5.00 0.26
CA ILE A 88 15.70 5.00 -0.94
C ILE A 88 15.79 6.38 -1.60
N THR A 89 15.67 6.43 -2.92
CA THR A 89 15.63 7.71 -3.67
C THR A 89 14.22 8.13 -4.06
N HIS A 90 13.28 7.18 -4.03
CA HIS A 90 11.87 7.36 -4.36
C HIS A 90 11.05 6.21 -3.77
N VAL A 91 9.73 6.37 -3.82
CA VAL A 91 8.77 5.28 -3.67
C VAL A 91 8.16 4.93 -5.02
N ASP A 92 7.75 3.67 -5.18
CA ASP A 92 7.04 3.19 -6.36
C ASP A 92 5.57 2.98 -6.01
N VAL A 93 4.65 3.41 -6.88
CA VAL A 93 3.22 3.15 -6.71
C VAL A 93 2.61 2.53 -7.95
N PHE A 94 1.88 1.43 -7.77
CA PHE A 94 1.16 0.73 -8.81
C PHE A 94 -0.33 1.10 -8.77
N ILE A 95 -0.83 1.68 -9.85
CA ILE A 95 -2.23 2.14 -9.96
C ILE A 95 -2.94 1.39 -11.08
N ASP A 96 -3.95 0.59 -10.74
CA ASP A 96 -4.93 0.09 -11.71
C ASP A 96 -5.95 1.20 -11.98
N SER A 97 -5.77 1.89 -13.10
CA SER A 97 -6.56 3.07 -13.45
C SER A 97 -8.03 2.73 -13.76
N SER A 98 -8.35 1.48 -14.08
CA SER A 98 -9.72 1.04 -14.36
C SER A 98 -10.57 0.92 -13.09
N LYS A 99 -9.91 0.70 -11.95
CA LYS A 99 -10.55 0.48 -10.64
C LYS A 99 -10.20 1.55 -9.61
N TYR A 100 -9.26 2.43 -9.92
CA TYR A 100 -8.77 3.46 -9.00
C TYR A 100 -9.83 4.51 -8.69
N GLN A 101 -10.38 4.44 -7.47
CA GLN A 101 -11.31 5.44 -6.94
C GLN A 101 -10.56 6.46 -6.07
N LYS A 102 -10.06 7.53 -6.71
CA LYS A 102 -9.22 8.56 -6.07
C LYS A 102 -9.75 9.05 -4.71
N LYS A 103 -11.06 9.31 -4.58
CA LYS A 103 -11.65 9.83 -3.33
C LYS A 103 -11.75 8.79 -2.20
N LYS A 104 -11.78 7.49 -2.53
CA LYS A 104 -11.92 6.41 -1.54
C LYS A 104 -10.60 5.70 -1.22
N SER A 105 -9.56 5.95 -2.00
CA SER A 105 -8.26 5.29 -1.85
C SER A 105 -7.51 5.76 -0.60
N ILE A 106 -7.01 4.81 0.20
CA ILE A 106 -6.05 5.10 1.30
C ILE A 106 -4.80 5.78 0.71
N TRP A 107 -4.26 5.25 -0.39
CA TRP A 107 -3.17 5.88 -1.13
C TRP A 107 -3.36 7.39 -1.37
N ASN A 108 -4.44 7.79 -2.05
CA ASN A 108 -4.65 9.20 -2.36
C ASN A 108 -4.91 10.07 -1.13
N SER A 109 -5.72 9.56 -0.20
CA SER A 109 -6.21 10.34 0.94
C SER A 109 -5.19 10.50 2.07
N LEU A 110 -4.20 9.60 2.14
CA LEU A 110 -3.29 9.48 3.27
C LEU A 110 -1.83 9.30 2.84
N GLU A 111 -1.48 8.16 2.24
CA GLU A 111 -0.07 7.79 1.98
C GLU A 111 0.60 8.80 1.05
N MET A 112 -0.02 9.13 -0.08
CA MET A 112 0.47 10.12 -1.04
C MET A 112 0.62 11.50 -0.40
N LYS A 113 -0.29 11.87 0.52
CA LYS A 113 -0.24 13.15 1.20
C LYS A 113 0.99 13.22 2.12
N ILE A 114 1.19 12.21 2.96
CA ILE A 114 2.35 12.10 3.86
C ILE A 114 3.67 12.17 3.08
N LEU A 115 3.78 11.41 1.99
CA LEU A 115 4.98 11.37 1.15
C LEU A 115 5.29 12.72 0.51
N LYS A 116 4.27 13.38 -0.07
CA LYS A 116 4.43 14.70 -0.72
C LYS A 116 4.78 15.79 0.27
N GLU A 117 4.14 15.83 1.44
CA GLU A 117 4.43 16.80 2.49
C GLU A 117 5.87 16.66 3.03
N ASN A 118 6.47 15.47 2.88
CA ASN A 118 7.85 15.20 3.26
C ASN A 118 8.84 15.20 2.08
N GLY A 119 8.41 15.64 0.89
CA GLY A 119 9.27 15.78 -0.28
C GLY A 119 9.80 14.47 -0.87
N VAL A 120 9.15 13.33 -0.57
CA VAL A 120 9.57 12.02 -1.12
C VAL A 120 9.11 11.90 -2.57
N PRO A 121 10.01 11.66 -3.54
CA PRO A 121 9.62 11.45 -4.94
C PRO A 121 8.78 10.19 -5.13
N ILE A 122 7.74 10.27 -5.97
CA ILE A 122 6.81 9.17 -6.24
C ILE A 122 6.90 8.79 -7.72
N LYS A 123 7.27 7.53 -8.00
CA LYS A 123 7.27 6.94 -9.34
C LYS A 123 5.99 6.15 -9.56
N TYR A 124 5.21 6.56 -10.56
CA TYR A 124 3.92 5.93 -10.87
C TYR A 124 4.05 4.84 -11.94
N HIS A 125 3.45 3.68 -11.67
CA HIS A 125 3.31 2.55 -12.57
C HIS A 125 1.84 2.32 -12.86
N ARG A 126 1.44 2.33 -14.13
CA ARG A 126 0.05 2.06 -14.52
C ARG A 126 -0.11 0.57 -14.79
N VAL A 127 -1.03 -0.06 -14.06
CA VAL A 127 -1.39 -1.47 -14.28
C VAL A 127 -2.53 -1.52 -15.29
N LYS A 128 -2.30 -2.22 -16.41
CA LYS A 128 -3.33 -2.51 -17.41
C LYS A 128 -3.97 -3.85 -17.07
N CYS A 129 -5.30 -3.93 -17.02
CA CYS A 129 -5.98 -5.22 -17.10
C CYS A 129 -5.65 -5.88 -18.44
N LYS A 130 -5.30 -7.17 -18.43
CA LYS A 130 -5.67 -8.04 -19.55
C LYS A 130 -7.17 -8.24 -19.41
N SER A 131 -7.92 -7.60 -20.31
CA SER A 131 -9.34 -7.89 -20.55
C SER A 131 -9.53 -9.34 -20.94
#